data_AF-A0A093GGG5-F1
#
_entry.id   AF-A0A093GGG5-F1
#
_cell.length_a   1.000
_cell.length_b   1.000
_cell.length_c   1.000
_cell.angle_alpha   90.00
_cell.angle_beta   90.00
_cell.angle_gamma   90.00
#
_symmetry.space_group_name_H-M   'P 1'
#
loop_
_entity.id
_entity.type
_entity.pdbx_description
1 polymer ?
#
loop_
_entity_poly.entity_id
_entity_poly.type
_entity_poly.pdbx_seq_one_letter_code
_entity_poly.pdbx_strand_id
1 'polypeptide(L)'
;TTPLCEMCQFAVKAAESLLENNVTEEQLVNDIEKVCYMLPHGVIGQCKDFVDSYGKAVVIMLLEATDPAAICTMLHCCPRSGDTHPGAASLEQLMAVGAGGFCNVCQIIITYFDNELLKNETLAELGDVLEKGCELLPTPFTGTCEALVVQYEPAAVRLLVQMMDP
;
A
#
# COMPACT_ATOMS: atom_id res chain seq x y z
N THR A 1 24.86 5.99 6.42
CA THR A 1 23.73 5.06 6.62
C THR A 1 22.96 5.51 7.84
N THR A 2 21.62 5.53 7.81
CA THR A 2 20.79 5.93 8.97
C THR A 2 20.44 4.68 9.80
N PRO A 3 20.19 4.82 11.13
CA PRO A 3 19.74 3.68 11.95
C PRO A 3 18.46 3.02 11.42
N LEU A 4 17.56 3.81 10.81
CA LEU A 4 16.35 3.31 10.15
C LEU A 4 16.67 2.45 8.91
N CYS A 5 17.64 2.87 8.10
CA CYS A 5 18.11 2.10 6.94
C CYS A 5 18.70 0.76 7.38
N GLU A 6 19.53 0.74 8.43
CA GLU A 6 20.13 -0.48 8.96
C GLU A 6 19.08 -1.43 9.54
N MET A 7 18.11 -0.89 10.30
CA MET A 7 17.02 -1.68 10.86
C MET A 7 16.13 -2.27 9.77
N CYS A 8 15.81 -1.50 8.72
CA CYS A 8 15.06 -2.00 7.57
C CYS A 8 15.82 -3.13 6.86
N GLN A 9 17.10 -2.94 6.56
CA GLN A 9 17.89 -3.96 5.85
C GLN A 9 18.00 -5.24 6.68
N PHE A 10 18.15 -5.13 7.99
CA PHE A 10 18.14 -6.27 8.89
C PHE A 10 16.78 -6.99 8.88
N ALA A 11 15.68 -6.24 8.98
CA ALA A 11 14.33 -6.81 8.97
C ALA A 11 14.02 -7.54 7.66
N VAL A 12 14.40 -6.96 6.51
CA VAL A 12 14.21 -7.58 5.19
C VAL A 12 15.02 -8.88 5.08
N LYS A 13 16.30 -8.88 5.49
CA LYS A 13 17.12 -10.10 5.52
C LYS A 13 16.57 -11.17 6.46
N ALA A 14 16.06 -10.77 7.61
CA ALA A 14 15.47 -11.70 8.57
C ALA A 14 14.18 -12.32 8.00
N ALA A 15 13.35 -11.54 7.31
CA ALA A 15 12.15 -12.02 6.65
C ALA A 15 12.49 -13.01 5.53
N GLU A 16 13.46 -12.68 4.67
CA GLU A 16 13.98 -13.56 3.62
C GLU A 16 14.43 -14.91 4.18
N SER A 17 15.27 -14.88 5.22
CA SER A 17 15.75 -16.09 5.89
C SER A 17 14.62 -16.92 6.52
N LEU A 18 13.61 -16.27 7.11
CA LEU A 18 12.46 -16.99 7.67
C LEU A 18 11.64 -17.69 6.58
N LEU A 19 11.46 -17.03 5.43
CA LEU A 19 10.73 -17.56 4.28
C LEU A 19 11.47 -18.76 3.67
N GLU A 20 12.77 -18.64 3.42
CA GLU A 20 13.60 -19.74 2.90
C GLU A 20 13.58 -20.98 3.80
N ASN A 21 13.56 -20.80 5.12
CA ASN A 21 13.72 -21.90 6.07
C ASN A 21 12.41 -22.52 6.57
N ASN A 22 11.28 -21.80 6.52
CA ASN A 22 10.04 -22.24 7.20
C ASN A 22 8.79 -22.26 6.32
N VAL A 23 8.82 -21.70 5.11
CA VAL A 23 7.62 -21.58 4.27
C VAL A 23 7.89 -22.22 2.91
N THR A 24 6.99 -23.10 2.47
CA THR A 24 7.06 -23.67 1.13
C THR A 24 6.43 -22.69 0.13
N GLU A 25 6.90 -22.70 -1.12
CA GLU A 25 6.30 -21.88 -2.20
C GLU A 25 4.79 -22.11 -2.29
N GLU A 26 4.35 -23.36 -2.11
CA GLU A 26 2.95 -23.77 -2.16
C GLU A 26 2.13 -23.17 -1.01
N GLN A 27 2.70 -23.09 0.20
CA GLN A 27 2.06 -22.41 1.32
C GLN A 27 1.87 -20.92 1.02
N LEU A 28 2.88 -20.27 0.42
CA LEU A 28 2.82 -18.85 0.10
C LEU A 28 1.82 -18.54 -1.02
N VAL A 29 1.74 -19.40 -2.05
CA VAL A 29 0.72 -19.29 -3.11
C VAL A 29 -0.69 -19.42 -2.53
N ASN A 30 -0.92 -20.39 -1.63
CA ASN A 30 -2.21 -20.56 -0.97
C ASN A 30 -2.58 -19.32 -0.11
N ASP A 31 -1.59 -18.70 0.53
CA ASP A 31 -1.83 -17.48 1.31
C ASP A 31 -2.12 -16.27 0.40
N ILE A 32 -1.50 -16.19 -0.78
CA ILE A 32 -1.84 -15.16 -1.80
C ILE A 32 -3.25 -15.39 -2.34
N GLU A 33 -3.67 -16.64 -2.55
CA GLU A 33 -5.03 -16.95 -3.03
C GLU A 33 -6.11 -16.47 -2.04
N LYS A 34 -5.82 -16.48 -0.73
CA LYS A 34 -6.74 -15.95 0.30
C LYS A 34 -7.03 -14.46 0.11
N VAL A 35 -6.08 -13.71 -0.44
CA VAL A 35 -6.25 -12.27 -0.76
C VAL A 35 -7.35 -12.08 -1.81
N CYS A 36 -7.52 -13.03 -2.73
CA CYS A 36 -8.56 -12.93 -3.75
C CYS A 36 -9.98 -12.87 -3.18
N TYR A 37 -10.22 -13.44 -1.99
CA TYR A 37 -11.53 -13.37 -1.33
C TYR A 37 -11.79 -12.02 -0.63
N MET A 38 -10.78 -11.17 -0.51
CA MET A 38 -10.90 -9.82 0.04
C MET A 38 -11.25 -8.79 -1.03
N LEU A 39 -11.18 -9.17 -2.31
CA LEU A 39 -11.50 -8.31 -3.43
C LEU A 39 -13.01 -8.29 -3.73
N PRO A 40 -13.52 -7.25 -4.42
CA PRO A 40 -14.92 -7.20 -4.84
C PRO A 40 -15.34 -8.46 -5.62
N HIS A 41 -16.57 -8.93 -5.41
CA HIS A 41 -17.09 -10.17 -6.01
C HIS A 41 -16.87 -10.28 -7.53
N GLY A 42 -16.93 -9.16 -8.26
CA GLY A 42 -16.74 -9.14 -9.71
C GLY A 42 -15.32 -9.49 -10.20
N VAL A 43 -14.31 -9.48 -9.33
CA VAL A 43 -12.90 -9.71 -9.70
C VAL A 43 -12.28 -10.94 -9.04
N ILE A 44 -12.97 -11.60 -8.12
CA ILE A 44 -12.46 -12.78 -7.39
C ILE A 44 -11.99 -13.88 -8.35
N GLY A 45 -12.80 -14.19 -9.38
CA GLY A 45 -12.44 -15.22 -10.38
C GLY A 45 -11.16 -14.87 -11.13
N GLN A 46 -11.03 -13.63 -11.59
CA GLN A 46 -9.83 -13.15 -12.31
C GLN A 46 -8.59 -13.16 -11.41
N CYS A 47 -8.75 -12.82 -10.13
CA CYS A 47 -7.66 -12.90 -9.16
C CYS A 47 -7.20 -14.35 -8.98
N LYS A 48 -8.13 -15.29 -8.80
CA LYS A 48 -7.79 -16.71 -8.66
C LYS A 48 -7.10 -17.25 -9.91
N ASP A 49 -7.63 -16.96 -11.09
CA ASP A 49 -7.02 -17.37 -12.37
C ASP A 49 -5.59 -16.82 -12.50
N PHE A 50 -5.35 -15.58 -12.04
CA PHE A 50 -4.03 -14.98 -12.00
C PHE A 50 -3.10 -15.70 -11.01
N VAL A 51 -3.56 -15.99 -9.79
CA VAL A 51 -2.77 -16.70 -8.77
C VAL A 51 -2.45 -18.13 -9.22
N ASP A 52 -3.40 -18.83 -9.82
CA ASP A 52 -3.19 -20.18 -10.36
C ASP A 52 -2.16 -20.18 -11.51
N SER A 53 -2.21 -19.16 -12.36
CA SER A 53 -1.34 -19.07 -13.54
C SER A 53 0.06 -18.55 -13.21
N TYR A 54 0.18 -17.63 -12.27
CA TYR A 54 1.39 -16.84 -12.04
C TYR A 54 1.89 -16.87 -10.60
N GLY A 55 1.08 -17.30 -9.62
CA GLY A 55 1.39 -17.22 -8.19
C GLY A 55 2.72 -17.87 -7.84
N LYS A 56 2.99 -19.06 -8.38
CA LYS A 56 4.27 -19.75 -8.15
C LYS A 56 5.46 -18.96 -8.70
N ALA A 57 5.35 -18.43 -9.92
CA ALA A 57 6.40 -17.62 -10.53
C ALA A 57 6.62 -16.31 -9.76
N VAL A 58 5.54 -15.67 -9.29
CA VAL A 58 5.60 -14.46 -8.45
C VAL A 58 6.29 -14.76 -7.13
N VAL A 59 5.97 -15.86 -6.46
CA VAL A 59 6.62 -16.28 -5.22
C VAL A 59 8.11 -16.53 -5.42
N ILE A 60 8.49 -17.27 -6.47
CA ILE A 60 9.91 -17.51 -6.79
C ILE A 60 10.63 -16.19 -7.06
N MET A 61 10.05 -15.31 -7.88
CA MET A 61 10.63 -13.99 -8.14
C MET A 61 10.76 -13.15 -6.87
N LEU A 62 9.80 -13.21 -5.95
CA LEU A 62 9.89 -12.48 -4.67
C LEU A 62 11.00 -13.02 -3.78
N LEU A 63 11.17 -14.34 -3.72
CA LEU A 63 12.26 -14.96 -2.96
C LEU A 63 13.62 -14.62 -3.59
N GLU A 64 13.73 -14.62 -4.92
CA GLU A 64 14.98 -14.32 -5.64
C GLU A 64 15.30 -12.82 -5.75
N ALA A 65 14.31 -11.92 -5.72
CA ALA A 65 14.48 -10.48 -5.97
C ALA A 65 14.66 -9.65 -4.69
N THR A 66 14.89 -10.30 -3.54
CA THR A 66 15.07 -9.58 -2.28
C THR A 66 16.47 -8.97 -2.21
N ASP A 67 16.67 -7.80 -2.83
CA ASP A 67 17.77 -6.91 -2.44
C ASP A 67 17.29 -6.03 -1.28
N PRO A 68 17.78 -6.26 -0.04
CA PRO A 68 17.39 -5.46 1.12
C PRO A 68 17.66 -3.96 0.91
N ALA A 69 18.68 -3.59 0.12
CA ALA A 69 18.96 -2.20 -0.17
C ALA A 69 17.90 -1.58 -1.10
N ALA A 70 17.49 -2.29 -2.15
CA ALA A 70 16.44 -1.84 -3.06
C ALA A 70 15.08 -1.70 -2.35
N ILE A 71 14.69 -2.69 -1.54
CA ILE A 71 13.43 -2.67 -0.79
C ILE A 71 13.42 -1.52 0.22
N CYS A 72 14.49 -1.36 0.99
CA CYS A 72 14.56 -0.27 1.98
C CYS A 72 14.67 1.11 1.34
N THR A 73 15.17 1.21 0.10
CA THR A 73 15.12 2.45 -0.69
C THR A 73 13.69 2.75 -1.16
N MET A 74 12.95 1.73 -1.62
CA MET A 74 11.55 1.87 -2.01
C MET A 74 10.66 2.27 -0.83
N LEU A 75 10.92 1.72 0.35
CA LEU A 75 10.26 2.07 1.61
C LEU A 75 10.76 3.39 2.20
N HIS A 76 11.60 4.14 1.48
CA HIS A 76 12.21 5.40 1.92
C HIS A 76 12.98 5.32 3.25
N CYS A 77 13.35 4.12 3.69
CA CYS A 77 14.18 3.88 4.88
C CYS A 77 15.65 4.16 4.60
N CYS A 78 16.09 3.92 3.35
CA CYS A 78 17.44 4.18 2.86
C CYS A 78 17.43 5.27 1.77
N PRO A 79 18.52 6.05 1.64
CA PRO A 79 18.68 6.98 0.53
C PRO A 79 18.79 6.24 -0.81
N ARG A 80 18.33 6.85 -1.91
CA ARG A 80 18.49 6.27 -3.26
C ARG A 80 19.99 6.29 -3.61
N SER A 81 20.51 5.14 -4.04
CA SER A 81 21.87 5.02 -4.57
C SER A 81 22.04 5.95 -5.78
N GLY A 82 22.57 7.16 -5.56
CA GLY A 82 22.68 8.19 -6.58
C GLY A 82 22.54 9.65 -6.12
N ASP A 83 22.28 9.92 -4.83
CA ASP A 83 22.20 11.29 -4.31
C ASP A 83 23.58 11.95 -4.11
N THR A 84 24.34 12.05 -5.20
CA THR A 84 25.11 13.26 -5.49
C THR A 84 24.40 13.94 -6.66
N HIS A 85 23.56 14.93 -6.38
CA HIS A 85 22.93 15.76 -7.40
C HIS A 85 23.99 16.36 -8.33
N PRO A 86 23.89 16.08 -9.64
CA PRO A 86 23.35 17.10 -10.54
C PRO A 86 22.41 16.47 -11.57
N GLY A 87 21.12 16.43 -11.25
CA GLY A 87 20.08 15.88 -12.13
C GLY A 87 18.74 16.60 -12.05
N ALA A 88 18.67 17.74 -11.35
CA ALA A 88 17.49 18.61 -11.30
C ALA A 88 17.37 19.52 -12.54
N ALA A 89 18.02 19.17 -13.67
CA ALA A 89 18.07 20.01 -14.87
C ALA A 89 17.33 19.41 -16.08
N SER A 90 16.77 18.19 -15.99
CA SER A 90 16.02 17.58 -17.11
C SER A 90 14.51 17.56 -16.93
N LEU A 91 13.98 18.02 -15.79
CA LEU A 91 12.54 18.20 -15.57
C LEU A 91 12.10 19.68 -15.63
N GLU A 92 12.99 20.65 -15.85
CA GLU A 92 12.57 22.03 -16.09
C GLU A 92 11.88 22.18 -17.46
N GLN A 93 12.28 21.36 -18.45
CA GLN A 93 11.80 21.47 -19.82
C GLN A 93 10.35 20.97 -20.02
N LEU A 94 9.83 20.13 -19.11
CA LEU A 94 8.46 19.60 -19.16
C LEU A 94 7.45 20.45 -18.36
N MET A 95 7.94 21.35 -17.49
CA MET A 95 7.10 22.22 -16.66
C MET A 95 6.78 23.58 -17.32
N ALA A 96 7.13 23.75 -18.60
CA ALA A 96 6.75 24.92 -19.41
C ALA A 96 5.29 24.87 -19.92
N VAL A 97 4.53 23.81 -19.60
CA VAL A 97 3.06 23.86 -19.66
C VAL A 97 2.61 24.34 -18.28
N GLY A 98 2.31 25.64 -18.21
CA GLY A 98 2.31 26.46 -17.00
C GLY A 98 1.76 25.80 -15.74
N ALA A 99 2.50 25.97 -14.63
CA ALA A 99 2.15 25.51 -13.29
C ALA A 99 0.70 25.82 -12.87
N GLY A 100 0.06 26.85 -13.43
CA GLY A 100 -1.34 27.16 -13.20
C GLY A 100 -2.34 26.17 -13.81
N GLY A 101 -2.00 25.50 -14.92
CA GLY A 101 -2.86 24.52 -15.57
C GLY A 101 -2.93 23.22 -14.78
N PHE A 102 -1.77 22.70 -14.36
CA PHE A 102 -1.69 21.50 -13.53
C PHE A 102 -2.26 21.73 -12.12
N CYS A 103 -2.03 22.90 -11.52
CA CYS A 103 -2.64 23.27 -10.24
C CYS A 103 -4.17 23.31 -10.34
N ASN A 104 -4.73 23.87 -11.41
CA ASN A 104 -6.18 23.92 -11.62
C ASN A 104 -6.77 22.51 -11.80
N VAL A 105 -6.13 21.66 -12.62
CA VAL A 105 -6.55 20.26 -12.77
C VAL A 105 -6.48 19.51 -11.43
N CYS A 106 -5.41 19.69 -10.66
CA CYS A 106 -5.27 19.11 -9.34
C CYS A 106 -6.37 19.60 -8.38
N GLN A 107 -6.65 20.91 -8.34
CA GLN A 107 -7.72 21.49 -7.51
C GLN A 107 -9.09 20.94 -7.88
N ILE A 108 -9.40 20.78 -9.17
CA ILE A 108 -10.66 20.17 -9.63
C ILE A 108 -10.76 18.72 -9.13
N ILE A 109 -9.68 17.94 -9.27
CA ILE A 109 -9.64 16.54 -8.87
C ILE A 109 -9.78 16.39 -7.35
N ILE A 110 -9.03 17.18 -6.57
CA ILE A 110 -9.10 17.19 -5.10
C ILE A 110 -10.51 17.60 -4.66
N THR A 111 -11.07 18.68 -5.22
CA THR A 111 -12.45 19.12 -4.90
C THR A 111 -13.49 18.04 -5.22
N TYR A 112 -13.33 17.29 -6.31
CA TYR A 112 -14.22 16.17 -6.64
C TYR A 112 -14.11 15.07 -5.59
N PHE A 113 -12.88 14.68 -5.22
CA PHE A 113 -12.66 13.67 -4.19
C PHE A 113 -13.18 14.10 -2.83
N ASP A 114 -12.99 15.34 -2.40
CA ASP A 114 -13.51 15.84 -1.11
C ASP A 114 -15.05 15.78 -1.07
N ASN A 115 -15.70 16.16 -2.17
CA ASN A 115 -17.16 16.10 -2.26
C ASN A 115 -17.69 14.68 -2.28
N GLU A 116 -16.94 13.71 -2.78
CA GLU A 116 -17.32 12.30 -2.78
C GLU A 116 -17.02 11.65 -1.43
N LEU A 117 -15.81 11.85 -0.89
CA LEU A 117 -15.34 11.29 0.38
C LEU A 117 -16.17 11.74 1.59
N LEU A 118 -16.73 12.95 1.55
CA LEU A 118 -17.58 13.47 2.63
C LEU A 118 -19.05 13.02 2.52
N LYS A 119 -19.44 12.29 1.46
CA LYS A 119 -20.79 11.71 1.39
C LYS A 119 -20.93 10.61 2.43
N ASN A 120 -22.09 10.59 3.08
CA ASN A 120 -22.43 9.58 4.08
C ASN A 120 -22.34 8.15 3.51
N GLU A 121 -22.73 7.96 2.24
CA GLU A 121 -22.63 6.68 1.53
C GLU A 121 -21.17 6.22 1.39
N THR A 122 -20.27 7.11 0.96
CA THR A 122 -18.84 6.79 0.82
C THR A 122 -18.16 6.49 2.16
N LEU A 123 -18.55 7.19 3.23
CA LEU A 123 -18.09 6.91 4.59
C LEU A 123 -18.60 5.55 5.09
N ALA A 124 -19.86 5.21 4.82
CA ALA A 124 -20.42 3.91 5.20
C ALA A 124 -19.71 2.76 4.47
N GLU A 125 -19.46 2.91 3.16
CA GLU A 125 -18.71 1.91 2.39
C GLU A 125 -17.26 1.74 2.89
N LEU A 126 -16.61 2.84 3.28
CA LEU A 126 -15.26 2.80 3.85
C LEU A 126 -15.25 2.11 5.23
N GLY A 127 -16.24 2.40 6.08
CA GLY A 127 -16.45 1.74 7.37
C GLY A 127 -16.61 0.23 7.20
N ASP A 128 -17.47 -0.21 6.30
CA ASP A 128 -17.71 -1.64 6.01
C ASP A 128 -16.43 -2.38 5.57
N VAL A 129 -15.56 -1.72 4.80
CA VAL A 129 -14.28 -2.29 4.38
C VAL A 129 -13.33 -2.44 5.56
N LEU A 130 -13.26 -1.44 6.44
CA LEU A 130 -12.42 -1.47 7.63
C LEU A 130 -12.91 -2.52 8.65
N GLU A 131 -14.22 -2.67 8.82
CA GLU A 131 -14.82 -3.70 9.67
C GLU A 131 -14.53 -5.11 9.15
N LYS A 132 -14.63 -5.36 7.84
CA LYS A 132 -14.18 -6.63 7.23
C LYS A 132 -12.69 -6.89 7.45
N GLY A 133 -11.87 -5.84 7.47
CA GLY A 133 -10.46 -5.93 7.85
C GLY A 133 -10.28 -6.45 9.28
N CYS A 134 -11.15 -6.07 10.21
CA CYS A 134 -11.13 -6.55 11.58
C CYS A 134 -11.43 -8.05 11.71
N GLU A 135 -12.22 -8.64 10.80
CA GLU A 135 -12.51 -10.09 10.78
C GLU A 135 -11.26 -10.95 10.51
N LEU A 136 -10.21 -10.36 9.94
CA LEU A 136 -8.92 -11.02 9.71
C LEU A 136 -8.06 -11.10 10.97
N LEU A 137 -8.39 -10.31 12.01
CA LEU A 137 -7.67 -10.35 13.26
C LEU A 137 -8.09 -11.57 14.09
N PRO A 138 -7.14 -12.28 14.73
CA PRO A 138 -7.47 -13.33 15.67
C PRO A 138 -8.33 -12.80 16.82
N THR A 139 -9.28 -13.61 17.30
CA THR A 139 -9.88 -13.39 18.63
C THR A 139 -8.74 -13.32 19.65
N PRO A 140 -8.65 -12.30 20.55
CA PRO A 140 -9.71 -11.40 21.06
C PRO A 140 -9.78 -10.01 20.40
N PHE A 141 -9.04 -9.75 19.33
CA PHE A 141 -8.82 -8.39 18.83
C PHE A 141 -9.92 -7.88 17.89
N THR A 142 -10.71 -8.77 17.29
CA THR A 142 -11.80 -8.44 16.36
C THR A 142 -12.73 -7.36 16.90
N GLY A 143 -13.35 -7.58 18.08
CA GLY A 143 -14.27 -6.60 18.66
C GLY A 143 -13.60 -5.31 19.14
N THR A 144 -12.30 -5.35 19.48
CA THR A 144 -11.55 -4.13 19.80
C THR A 144 -11.28 -3.32 18.52
N CYS A 145 -10.95 -3.99 17.42
CA CYS A 145 -10.74 -3.37 16.13
C CYS A 145 -12.03 -2.74 15.59
N GLU A 146 -13.15 -3.46 15.61
CA GLU A 146 -14.46 -2.94 15.19
C GLU A 146 -14.83 -1.67 15.97
N ALA A 147 -14.65 -1.68 17.29
CA ALA A 147 -14.89 -0.51 18.13
C ALA A 147 -14.00 0.68 17.77
N LEU A 148 -12.72 0.43 17.40
CA LEU A 148 -11.81 1.47 16.95
C LEU A 148 -12.19 2.02 15.58
N VAL A 149 -12.61 1.17 14.65
CA VAL A 149 -13.09 1.59 13.33
C VAL A 149 -14.27 2.54 13.49
N VAL A 150 -15.32 2.15 14.21
CA VAL A 150 -16.50 2.99 14.46
C VAL A 150 -16.14 4.31 15.15
N GLN A 151 -15.16 4.29 16.07
CA GLN A 151 -14.78 5.48 16.83
C GLN A 151 -13.93 6.46 16.04
N TYR A 152 -12.99 5.97 15.22
CA TYR A 152 -11.93 6.79 14.63
C TYR A 152 -12.08 7.01 13.13
N GLU A 153 -12.79 6.16 12.39
CA GLU A 153 -13.00 6.29 10.93
C GLU A 153 -13.53 7.69 10.54
N PRO A 154 -14.59 8.24 11.16
CA PRO A 154 -15.09 9.57 10.79
C PRO A 154 -14.11 10.72 11.05
N ALA A 155 -13.27 10.58 12.08
CA ALA A 155 -12.26 11.57 12.41
C ALA A 155 -11.03 11.45 11.50
N ALA A 156 -10.63 10.24 11.14
CA ALA A 156 -9.52 9.96 10.24
C ALA A 156 -9.80 10.47 8.82
N VAL A 157 -11.02 10.25 8.30
CA VAL A 157 -11.41 10.78 6.98
C VAL A 157 -11.42 12.30 6.96
N ARG A 158 -11.93 12.95 8.02
CA ARG A 158 -11.87 14.43 8.14
C ARG A 158 -10.45 14.96 8.19
N LEU A 159 -9.54 14.27 8.88
CA LEU A 159 -8.13 14.63 8.93
C LEU A 159 -7.47 14.47 7.54
N LEU A 160 -7.82 13.41 6.82
CA LEU A 160 -7.31 13.15 5.47
C LEU A 160 -7.71 14.25 4.50
N VAL A 161 -8.97 14.71 4.54
CA VAL A 161 -9.44 15.86 3.77
C VAL A 161 -8.66 17.14 4.13
N GLN A 162 -8.44 17.41 5.41
CA GLN A 162 -7.66 18.59 5.86
C GLN A 162 -6.21 18.58 5.40
N MET A 163 -5.62 17.40 5.21
CA MET A 163 -4.24 17.27 4.70
C MET A 163 -4.17 17.41 3.17
N MET A 164 -5.30 17.25 2.48
CA MET A 164 -5.43 17.37 1.03
C MET A 164 -5.86 18.78 0.58
N ASP A 165 -6.41 19.59 1.48
CA ASP A 165 -6.66 21.01 1.26
C ASP A 165 -5.33 21.75 0.93
N PRO A 166 -5.25 22.45 -0.24
CA PRO A 166 -4.05 23.14 -0.70
C PRO A 166 -3.69 24.42 0.04
#